data_AF-A0A7H8Z8Z9-F1
#
_entry.id   AF-A0A7H8Z8Z9-F1
#
_cell.length_a   1.000
_cell.length_b   1.000
_cell.length_c   1.000
_cell.angle_alpha   90.00
_cell.angle_beta   90.00
_cell.angle_gamma   90.00
#
_symmetry.space_group_name_H-M   'P 1'
#
loop_
_entity.id
_entity.type
_entity.pdbx_description
1 polymer ?
#
loop_
_entity_poly.entity_id
_entity_poly.type
_entity_poly.pdbx_seq_one_letter_code
_entity_poly.pdbx_strand_id
1 'polypeptide(L)'
;MKRDEFGFVLPNLYYQFLSEWEEIDPYEIGDTGICLYAKEDLEERNETYQIEEVEPDYFMIGQEGDLAYFIKKNSDDCIYENDLGALGSLEMQKVAKNVNDFIDKLLE
;
A
#
# COMPACT_ATOMS: atom_id res chain seq x y z
N MET A 1 -6.14 8.66 12.99
CA MET A 1 -6.36 9.07 11.59
C MET A 1 -7.84 8.94 11.25
N LYS A 2 -8.38 9.73 10.32
CA LYS A 2 -9.72 9.44 9.77
C LYS A 2 -9.61 8.42 8.63
N ARG A 3 -10.61 7.57 8.45
CA ARG A 3 -10.58 6.54 7.41
C ARG A 3 -10.63 7.10 5.99
N ASP A 4 -11.10 8.33 5.83
CA ASP A 4 -11.21 9.07 4.58
C ASP A 4 -10.18 10.20 4.42
N GLU A 5 -9.09 10.16 5.21
CA GLU A 5 -8.11 11.25 5.30
C GLU A 5 -7.47 11.60 3.95
N PHE A 6 -7.30 10.61 3.06
CA PHE A 6 -6.68 10.77 1.73
C PHE A 6 -7.69 11.06 0.61
N GLY A 7 -8.92 11.49 0.95
CA GLY A 7 -9.97 11.79 -0.03
C GLY A 7 -10.72 10.56 -0.56
N PHE A 8 -10.41 9.37 -0.06
CA PHE A 8 -11.13 8.12 -0.32
C PHE A 8 -11.17 7.26 0.95
N VAL A 9 -12.11 6.32 1.01
CA VAL A 9 -12.23 5.42 2.17
C VAL A 9 -11.19 4.30 2.05
N LEU A 10 -10.24 4.28 2.99
CA LEU A 10 -9.26 3.20 3.12
C LEU A 10 -9.96 1.85 3.37
N PRO A 11 -9.37 0.72 2.93
CA PRO A 11 -9.83 -0.59 3.35
C PRO A 11 -9.82 -0.74 4.88
N ASN A 12 -10.73 -1.56 5.41
CA ASN A 12 -10.96 -1.68 6.85
C ASN A 12 -9.70 -2.16 7.58
N LEU A 13 -9.09 -3.24 7.10
CA LEU A 13 -7.97 -3.88 7.78
C LEU A 13 -6.69 -3.07 7.62
N TYR A 14 -6.51 -2.41 6.47
CA TYR A 14 -5.38 -1.50 6.27
C TYR A 14 -5.51 -0.24 7.15
N TYR A 15 -6.71 0.33 7.27
CA TYR A 15 -6.97 1.42 8.21
C TYR A 15 -6.69 1.01 9.65
N GLN A 16 -7.10 -0.19 10.06
CA GLN A 16 -6.83 -0.71 11.40
C GLN A 16 -5.32 -0.85 11.63
N PHE A 17 -4.60 -1.46 10.68
CA PHE A 17 -3.15 -1.59 10.73
C PHE A 17 -2.45 -0.23 10.91
N LEU A 18 -2.77 0.77 10.08
CA LEU A 18 -2.22 2.13 10.20
C LEU A 18 -2.64 2.87 11.48
N SER A 19 -3.74 2.46 12.13
CA SER A 19 -4.20 3.08 13.37
C SER A 19 -3.54 2.47 14.60
N GLU A 20 -3.11 1.21 14.52
CA GLU A 20 -2.38 0.51 15.57
C GLU A 20 -0.87 0.78 15.51
N TRP A 21 -0.39 1.13 14.31
CA TRP A 21 0.99 1.51 14.08
C TRP A 21 1.20 3.02 14.30
N GLU A 22 1.81 3.36 15.44
CA GLU A 22 2.04 4.76 15.86
C GLU A 22 3.46 5.29 15.54
N GLU A 23 4.25 4.55 14.77
CA GLU A 23 5.63 4.95 14.43
C GLU A 23 5.71 5.76 13.13
N ILE A 24 6.73 6.60 13.04
CA ILE A 24 7.00 7.48 11.89
C ILE A 24 7.90 6.77 10.87
N ASP A 25 8.70 5.82 11.32
CA ASP A 25 9.57 5.03 10.44
C ASP A 25 8.74 4.03 9.64
N PRO A 26 9.16 3.61 8.43
CA PRO A 26 8.49 2.57 7.63
C PRO A 26 8.43 1.20 8.33
N TYR A 27 7.40 0.40 8.03
CA TYR A 27 7.20 -0.93 8.61
C TYR A 27 7.98 -1.92 7.77
N GLU A 28 9.15 -2.33 8.26
CA GLU A 28 9.96 -3.36 7.62
C GLU A 28 9.37 -4.75 7.91
N ILE A 29 9.10 -5.52 6.85
CA ILE A 29 8.55 -6.88 6.98
C ILE A 29 9.71 -7.87 7.05
N GLY A 30 10.21 -8.13 8.27
CA GLY A 30 11.32 -9.07 8.49
C GLY A 30 12.56 -8.74 7.66
N ASP A 31 13.23 -9.77 7.12
CA ASP A 31 14.41 -9.61 6.26
C ASP A 31 14.06 -9.59 4.75
N THR A 32 12.80 -9.33 4.40
CA THR A 32 12.34 -9.40 2.99
C THR A 32 12.81 -8.23 2.13
N GLY A 33 13.17 -7.10 2.75
CA GLY A 33 13.44 -5.85 2.04
C GLY A 33 12.18 -5.07 1.64
N ILE A 34 10.98 -5.60 1.94
CA ILE A 34 9.71 -4.90 1.76
C ILE A 34 9.48 -3.95 2.93
N CYS A 35 9.15 -2.70 2.62
CA CYS A 35 8.66 -1.75 3.61
C CYS A 35 7.26 -1.22 3.24
N LEU A 36 6.36 -1.18 4.24
CA LEU A 36 5.13 -0.41 4.15
C LEU A 36 5.39 1.01 4.64
N TYR A 37 4.76 1.99 4.02
CA TYR A 37 4.96 3.40 4.35
C TYR A 37 4.23 3.77 5.64
N ALA A 38 4.92 4.55 6.47
CA ALA A 38 4.29 5.26 7.57
C ALA A 38 3.23 6.21 7.01
N LYS A 39 2.26 6.55 7.87
CA LYS A 39 1.10 7.35 7.46
C LYS A 39 1.53 8.68 6.82
N GLU A 40 2.54 9.31 7.38
CA GLU A 40 3.11 10.60 7.00
C GLU A 40 3.68 10.60 5.57
N ASP A 41 4.16 9.45 5.11
CA ASP A 41 4.80 9.31 3.80
C ASP A 41 3.81 8.93 2.70
N LEU A 42 2.63 8.41 3.05
CA LEU A 42 1.68 7.85 2.06
C LEU A 42 1.29 8.86 0.97
N GLU A 43 0.98 10.10 1.36
CA GLU A 43 0.60 11.16 0.41
C GLU A 43 1.79 11.55 -0.48
N GLU A 44 2.95 11.86 0.11
CA GLU A 44 4.16 12.24 -0.63
C GLU A 44 4.59 11.16 -1.64
N ARG A 45 4.54 9.89 -1.25
CA ARG A 45 4.91 8.77 -2.11
C ARG A 45 3.95 8.62 -3.28
N ASN A 46 2.64 8.73 -3.05
CA ASN A 46 1.65 8.65 -4.13
C ASN A 46 1.75 9.84 -5.09
N GLU A 47 2.08 11.03 -4.59
CA GLU A 47 2.37 12.21 -5.44
C GLU A 47 3.64 12.01 -6.27
N THR A 48 4.72 11.51 -5.65
CA THR A 48 6.02 11.30 -6.31
C THR A 48 5.91 10.36 -7.51
N TYR A 49 5.13 9.30 -7.39
CA TYR A 49 4.90 8.33 -8.48
C TYR A 49 3.66 8.65 -9.32
N GLN A 50 3.01 9.80 -9.07
CA GLN A 50 1.81 10.26 -9.78
C GLN A 50 0.70 9.19 -9.86
N ILE A 51 0.51 8.41 -8.79
CA ILE A 51 -0.39 7.25 -8.77
C ILE A 51 -1.82 7.64 -9.15
N GLU A 52 -2.28 8.81 -8.72
CA GLU A 52 -3.61 9.33 -9.09
C GLU A 52 -3.77 9.52 -10.62
N GLU A 53 -2.70 9.84 -11.34
CA GLU A 53 -2.74 10.03 -12.79
C GLU A 53 -2.69 8.71 -13.56
N VAL A 54 -1.80 7.79 -13.14
CA VAL A 54 -1.52 6.55 -13.87
C VAL A 54 -2.41 5.39 -13.45
N GLU A 55 -2.82 5.33 -12.18
CA GLU A 55 -3.59 4.25 -11.56
C GLU A 55 -4.61 4.81 -10.55
N PRO A 56 -5.61 5.61 -11.00
CA PRO A 56 -6.50 6.40 -10.12
C PRO A 56 -7.33 5.56 -9.14
N ASP A 57 -7.57 4.29 -9.45
CA ASP A 57 -8.30 3.38 -8.58
C ASP A 57 -7.46 2.85 -7.41
N TYR A 58 -6.14 3.04 -7.46
CA TYR A 58 -5.18 2.45 -6.53
C TYR A 58 -4.47 3.50 -5.70
N PHE A 59 -3.90 3.04 -4.59
CA PHE A 59 -3.12 3.86 -3.68
C PHE A 59 -1.92 3.04 -3.21
N MET A 60 -0.72 3.58 -3.41
CA MET A 60 0.53 2.93 -3.08
C MET A 60 0.75 2.96 -1.56
N ILE A 61 1.17 1.83 -1.00
CA ILE A 61 1.29 1.64 0.45
C ILE A 61 2.66 1.13 0.90
N GLY A 62 3.54 0.78 -0.05
CA GLY A 62 4.87 0.25 0.24
C GLY A 62 5.60 -0.20 -1.02
N GLN A 63 6.85 -0.63 -0.87
CA GLN A 63 7.66 -1.11 -1.98
C GLN A 63 8.79 -2.06 -1.55
N GLU A 64 9.33 -2.79 -2.53
CA GLU A 64 10.61 -3.49 -2.52
C GLU A 64 11.36 -3.13 -3.80
N GLY A 65 12.32 -2.21 -3.72
CA GLY A 65 12.97 -1.67 -4.91
C GLY A 65 11.93 -1.03 -5.85
N ASP A 66 11.84 -1.53 -7.09
CA ASP A 66 10.90 -1.05 -8.11
C ASP A 66 9.53 -1.76 -8.06
N LEU A 67 9.36 -2.78 -7.22
CA LEU A 67 8.07 -3.45 -7.01
C LEU A 67 7.28 -2.67 -5.95
N ALA A 68 6.08 -2.22 -6.32
CA ALA A 68 5.22 -1.43 -5.46
C ALA A 68 3.99 -2.23 -5.01
N TYR A 69 3.52 -1.94 -3.80
CA TYR A 69 2.33 -2.55 -3.22
C TYR A 69 1.22 -1.53 -3.08
N PHE A 70 -0.01 -1.96 -3.32
CA PHE A 70 -1.18 -1.09 -3.45
C PHE A 70 -2.40 -1.64 -2.72
N ILE A 71 -3.27 -0.73 -2.32
CA ILE A 71 -4.67 -0.99 -2.00
C ILE A 71 -5.56 -0.40 -3.09
N LYS A 72 -6.79 -0.91 -3.23
CA LYS A 72 -7.80 -0.31 -4.10
C LYS A 72 -8.72 0.63 -3.32
N LYS A 73 -8.90 1.85 -3.82
CA LYS A 73 -9.71 2.89 -3.17
C LYS A 73 -11.18 2.47 -3.08
N ASN A 74 -11.82 2.74 -1.95
CA ASN A 74 -13.25 2.46 -1.72
C ASN A 74 -13.67 1.00 -2.01
N SER A 75 -12.75 0.04 -1.81
CA SER A 75 -12.92 -1.35 -2.25
C SER A 75 -12.68 -2.35 -1.11
N ASP A 76 -12.28 -3.57 -1.48
CA ASP A 76 -11.93 -4.64 -0.55
C ASP A 76 -10.59 -4.42 0.15
N ASP A 77 -10.25 -5.33 1.07
CA ASP A 77 -9.01 -5.28 1.84
C ASP A 77 -7.78 -5.81 1.07
N CYS A 78 -7.91 -6.21 -0.19
CA CYS A 78 -6.83 -6.91 -0.89
C CYS A 78 -5.60 -6.04 -1.10
N ILE A 79 -4.44 -6.70 -1.11
CA ILE A 79 -3.16 -6.10 -1.50
C ILE A 79 -2.84 -6.50 -2.92
N TYR A 80 -2.42 -5.52 -3.69
CA TYR A 80 -2.01 -5.66 -5.08
C TYR A 80 -0.54 -5.28 -5.22
N GLU A 81 0.11 -5.76 -6.27
CA GLU A 81 1.46 -5.36 -6.64
C GLU A 81 1.54 -5.00 -8.12
N ASN A 82 2.48 -4.12 -8.43
CA ASN A 82 2.92 -3.86 -9.80
C ASN A 82 4.31 -3.25 -9.81
N ASP A 83 5.01 -3.39 -10.93
CA ASP A 83 6.28 -2.72 -11.17
C ASP A 83 6.04 -1.22 -11.42
N LEU A 84 6.81 -0.36 -10.75
CA LEU A 84 6.70 1.10 -10.86
C LEU A 84 6.92 1.59 -12.30
N GLY A 85 7.78 0.92 -13.07
CA GLY A 85 8.02 1.21 -14.48
C GLY A 85 6.91 0.71 -15.41
N ALA A 86 5.95 -0.06 -14.91
CA ALA A 86 4.84 -0.64 -15.67
C ALA A 86 3.46 -0.06 -15.33
N LEU A 87 3.37 0.90 -14.42
CA LEU A 87 2.12 1.58 -14.05
C LEU A 87 1.42 2.18 -15.28
N GLY A 88 0.10 2.03 -15.36
CA GLY A 88 -0.71 2.43 -16.50
C GLY A 88 -0.56 1.54 -17.75
N SER A 89 0.29 0.52 -17.70
CA SER A 89 0.54 -0.41 -18.83
C SER A 89 0.19 -1.87 -18.49
N LEU A 90 0.54 -2.33 -17.29
CA LEU A 90 0.24 -3.68 -16.83
C LEU A 90 -0.85 -3.68 -15.75
N GLU A 91 -1.69 -4.71 -15.76
CA GLU A 91 -2.72 -4.88 -14.74
C GLU A 91 -2.13 -5.19 -13.37
N MET A 92 -2.67 -4.55 -12.33
CA MET A 92 -2.38 -4.81 -10.92
C MET A 92 -2.62 -6.28 -10.55
N GLN A 93 -1.64 -6.93 -9.95
CA GLN A 93 -1.73 -8.33 -9.54
C GLN A 93 -2.09 -8.46 -8.06
N LYS A 94 -3.14 -9.21 -7.73
CA LYS A 94 -3.53 -9.45 -6.33
C LYS A 94 -2.59 -10.46 -5.67
N VAL A 95 -1.97 -10.08 -4.56
CA VAL A 95 -1.00 -10.93 -3.82
C VAL A 95 -1.49 -11.39 -2.46
N ALA A 96 -2.35 -10.61 -1.82
CA ALA A 96 -2.90 -10.94 -0.52
C ALA A 96 -4.38 -10.58 -0.39
N LYS A 97 -5.04 -11.25 0.56
CA LYS A 97 -6.44 -10.99 0.89
C LYS A 97 -6.61 -9.74 1.76
N ASN A 98 -5.57 -9.40 2.53
CA ASN A 98 -5.47 -8.22 3.37
C ASN A 98 -4.03 -8.00 3.84
N VAL A 99 -3.78 -6.87 4.50
CA VAL A 99 -2.45 -6.50 5.03
C VAL A 99 -1.89 -7.53 6.00
N ASN A 100 -2.73 -8.16 6.84
CA ASN A 100 -2.27 -9.19 7.78
C ASN A 100 -1.87 -10.48 7.04
N ASP A 101 -2.70 -10.94 6.09
CA ASP A 101 -2.38 -12.07 5.20
C ASP A 101 -1.11 -11.80 4.37
N PHE A 102 -0.85 -10.55 4.01
CA PHE A 102 0.37 -10.14 3.31
C PHE A 102 1.60 -10.26 4.21
N ILE A 103 1.57 -9.68 5.41
CA ILE A 103 2.66 -9.73 6.37
C ILE A 103 2.94 -11.17 6.81
N ASP A 104 1.90 -11.94 7.15
CA ASP A 104 2.05 -13.32 7.60
C ASP A 104 2.75 -14.19 6.55
N LYS A 105 2.33 -14.11 5.27
CA LYS A 105 2.96 -14.84 4.15
C LYS A 105 4.43 -14.54 3.94
N LEU A 106 4.87 -13.33 4.30
CA LEU A 106 6.23 -12.86 4.12
C LEU A 106 7.14 -13.22 5.30
N LEU A 107 6.55 -13.56 6.45
CA LEU A 107 7.26 -13.96 7.66
C LEU A 107 7.29 -15.48 7.88
N GLU A 108 6.58 -16.27 7.05
CA GLU A 108 6.65 -17.74 7.00
C GLU A 108 7.98 -18.26 6.41
#